data_AF-A0AA42UNA8-F1
#
_entry.id   AF-A0AA42UNA8-F1
#
_cell.length_a   1.000
_cell.length_b   1.000
_cell.length_c   1.000
_cell.angle_alpha   90.00
_cell.angle_beta   90.00
_cell.angle_gamma   90.00
#
_symmetry.space_group_name_H-M   'P 1'
#
loop_
_entity.id
_entity.type
_entity.pdbx_description
1 polymer ?
#
loop_
_entity_poly.entity_id
_entity_poly.type
_entity_poly.pdbx_seq_one_letter_code
_entity_poly.pdbx_strand_id
1 'polypeptide(L)'
;MQNTKAANRDELFDALVRYQEERPAIRDAGTKALARLVPVALRDSGQSRVIGRFLLGLYNAQAYPFQLTDLRSLDAGLFDDCMAVLRLDNSPEQEVHEYLPRGQMIFNQLREYWG
;
A
#
# COMPACT_ATOMS: atom_id res chain seq x y z
N MET A 1 -4.74 44.77 1.82
CA MET A 1 -5.05 43.40 1.35
C MET A 1 -3.74 42.66 1.19
N GLN A 2 -3.33 41.92 2.22
CA GLN A 2 -2.05 41.22 2.25
C GLN A 2 -2.09 39.97 1.36
N ASN A 3 -0.90 39.60 0.90
CA ASN A 3 -0.59 38.69 -0.18
C ASN A 3 -0.81 37.20 0.18
N THR A 4 -2.06 36.80 0.46
CA THR A 4 -2.41 35.43 0.91
C THR A 4 -2.12 34.34 -0.13
N LYS A 5 -2.03 34.69 -1.43
CA LYS A 5 -1.76 33.70 -2.51
C LYS A 5 -0.30 33.25 -2.57
N ALA A 6 0.65 34.12 -2.25
CA ALA A 6 2.08 33.80 -2.35
C ALA A 6 2.55 32.91 -1.18
N ALA A 7 2.17 33.26 0.06
CA ALA A 7 2.51 32.46 1.25
C ALA A 7 1.98 31.02 1.17
N ASN A 8 0.74 30.84 0.70
CA ASN A 8 0.13 29.52 0.53
C ASN A 8 0.82 28.67 -0.56
N ARG A 9 1.36 29.32 -1.61
CA ARG A 9 2.10 28.62 -2.67
C ARG A 9 3.42 28.08 -2.13
N ASP A 10 4.14 28.90 -1.37
CA ASP A 10 5.46 28.51 -0.84
C ASP A 10 5.32 27.41 0.23
N GLU A 11 4.30 27.48 1.10
CA GLU A 11 3.96 26.41 2.05
C GLU A 11 3.62 25.08 1.37
N LEU A 12 2.87 25.12 0.26
CA LEU A 12 2.55 23.94 -0.54
C LEU A 12 3.81 23.33 -1.16
N PHE A 13 4.70 24.16 -1.72
CA PHE A 13 5.98 23.69 -2.26
C PHE A 13 6.84 23.04 -1.17
N ASP A 14 6.92 23.64 0.02
CA ASP A 14 7.66 23.07 1.15
C ASP A 14 7.08 21.74 1.63
N ALA A 15 5.75 21.58 1.59
CA ALA A 15 5.10 20.30 1.89
C ALA A 15 5.46 19.21 0.86
N LEU A 16 5.50 19.56 -0.43
CA LEU A 16 5.90 18.64 -1.50
C LEU A 16 7.38 18.23 -1.39
N VAL A 17 8.27 19.19 -1.09
CA VAL A 17 9.71 18.91 -0.90
C VAL A 17 9.91 17.95 0.28
N ARG A 18 9.28 18.22 1.42
CA ARG A 18 9.33 17.32 2.60
C ARG A 18 8.82 15.93 2.27
N TYR A 19 7.68 15.83 1.58
CA TYR A 19 7.15 14.53 1.17
C TYR A 19 8.14 13.78 0.26
N GLN A 20 8.81 14.49 -0.66
CA GLN A 20 9.84 13.92 -1.52
C GLN A 20 11.07 13.44 -0.73
N GLU A 21 11.50 14.19 0.29
CA GLU A 21 12.58 13.81 1.21
C GLU A 21 12.23 12.56 2.05
N GLU A 22 10.96 12.39 2.42
CA GLU A 22 10.44 11.22 3.13
C GLU A 22 10.30 9.97 2.25
N ARG A 23 10.29 10.12 0.91
CA ARG A 23 10.03 9.01 -0.02
C ARG A 23 10.91 7.78 0.18
N PRO A 24 12.24 7.89 0.37
CA PRO A 24 13.09 6.73 0.61
C PRO A 24 12.67 5.95 1.87
N ALA A 25 12.26 6.64 2.93
CA ALA A 25 11.81 6.04 4.18
C ALA A 25 10.43 5.38 4.02
N ILE A 26 9.50 6.03 3.31
CA ILE A 26 8.19 5.46 2.96
C ILE A 26 8.39 4.17 2.15
N ARG A 27 9.30 4.20 1.18
CA ARG A 27 9.59 3.03 0.34
C ARG A 27 10.18 1.87 1.14
N ASP A 28 11.17 2.14 1.98
CA ASP A 28 11.76 1.13 2.84
C ASP A 28 10.72 0.51 3.81
N ALA A 29 9.90 1.34 4.44
CA ALA A 29 8.84 0.87 5.33
C ALA A 29 7.78 0.03 4.60
N GLY A 30 7.29 0.51 3.46
CA GLY A 30 6.26 -0.17 2.68
C GLY A 30 6.74 -1.48 2.06
N THR A 31 7.97 -1.53 1.53
CA THR A 31 8.53 -2.78 0.97
C THR A 31 8.76 -3.84 2.03
N LYS A 32 9.23 -3.43 3.23
CA LYS A 32 9.34 -4.34 4.39
C LYS A 32 7.97 -4.84 4.86
N ALA A 33 6.96 -3.97 4.91
CA ALA A 33 5.59 -4.35 5.27
C ALA A 33 5.00 -5.32 4.24
N LEU A 34 5.16 -5.03 2.94
CA LEU A 34 4.73 -5.91 1.86
C LEU A 34 5.34 -7.31 1.99
N ALA A 35 6.65 -7.39 2.28
CA ALA A 35 7.34 -8.66 2.50
C ALA A 35 6.81 -9.45 3.71
N ARG A 36 6.29 -8.77 4.75
CA ARG A 36 5.62 -9.42 5.90
C ARG A 36 4.20 -9.86 5.58
N LEU A 37 3.45 -9.09 4.81
CA LEU A 37 2.06 -9.38 4.45
C LEU A 37 1.91 -10.59 3.53
N VAL A 38 2.80 -10.73 2.53
CA VAL A 38 2.74 -11.83 1.54
C VAL A 38 2.61 -13.22 2.17
N PRO A 39 3.48 -13.66 3.10
CA PRO A 39 3.37 -14.99 3.71
C PRO A 39 2.13 -15.16 4.59
N VAL A 40 1.46 -14.08 4.99
CA VAL A 40 0.17 -14.15 5.70
C VAL A 40 -0.97 -14.27 4.68
N ALA A 41 -0.94 -13.47 3.61
CA ALA A 41 -1.94 -13.50 2.53
C ALA A 41 -2.04 -14.86 1.82
N LEU A 42 -0.96 -15.64 1.82
CA LEU A 42 -0.87 -16.98 1.21
C LEU A 42 -1.29 -18.12 2.16
N ARG A 43 -1.89 -17.82 3.33
CA ARG A 43 -2.42 -18.82 4.26
C ARG A 43 -3.94 -18.93 4.13
N ASP A 44 -4.54 -19.85 4.88
CA ASP A 44 -5.99 -20.05 4.92
C ASP A 44 -6.58 -19.52 6.23
N SER A 45 -6.84 -18.21 6.29
CA SER A 45 -7.54 -17.56 7.41
C SER A 45 -8.35 -16.36 6.96
N GLY A 46 -9.29 -15.90 7.80
CA GLY A 46 -10.06 -14.69 7.54
C GLY A 46 -9.17 -13.46 7.27
N GLN A 47 -8.12 -13.27 8.07
CA GLN A 47 -7.15 -12.19 7.87
C GLN A 47 -6.33 -12.38 6.59
N SER A 48 -5.99 -13.62 6.23
CA SER A 48 -5.27 -13.94 4.97
C SER A 48 -6.07 -13.50 3.75
N ARG A 49 -7.38 -13.78 3.75
CA ARG A 49 -8.30 -13.32 2.71
C ARG A 49 -8.35 -11.80 2.61
N VAL A 50 -8.42 -11.09 3.75
CA VAL A 50 -8.47 -9.62 3.77
C VAL A 50 -7.19 -9.03 3.19
N ILE A 51 -6.02 -9.51 3.62
CA ILE A 51 -4.72 -9.04 3.12
C ILE A 51 -4.56 -9.38 1.64
N GLY A 52 -4.91 -10.61 1.23
CA GLY A 52 -4.83 -11.03 -0.17
C GLY A 52 -5.68 -10.15 -1.08
N ARG A 53 -6.94 -9.88 -0.71
CA ARG A 53 -7.81 -8.97 -1.47
C ARG A 53 -7.35 -7.52 -1.44
N PHE A 54 -6.75 -7.06 -0.33
CA PHE A 54 -6.14 -5.74 -0.25
C PHE A 54 -5.00 -5.61 -1.26
N LEU A 55 -4.06 -6.57 -1.29
CA LEU A 55 -2.94 -6.56 -2.23
C LEU A 55 -3.43 -6.65 -3.70
N LEU A 56 -4.40 -7.52 -3.99
CA LEU A 56 -5.00 -7.59 -5.32
C LEU A 56 -5.72 -6.30 -5.73
N GLY A 57 -6.36 -5.62 -4.77
CA GLY A 57 -7.00 -4.33 -5.00
C GLY A 57 -6.02 -3.22 -5.36
N LEU A 58 -4.83 -3.20 -4.73
CA LEU A 58 -3.75 -2.29 -5.12
C LEU A 58 -3.23 -2.61 -6.53
N TYR A 59 -3.10 -3.89 -6.86
CA TYR A 59 -2.64 -4.32 -8.18
C TYR A 59 -3.64 -3.98 -9.30
N ASN A 60 -4.92 -4.27 -9.10
CA ASN A 60 -5.98 -3.98 -10.06
C ASN A 60 -7.35 -3.92 -9.37
N ALA A 61 -7.74 -2.74 -8.93
CA ALA A 61 -9.02 -2.52 -8.24
C ALA A 61 -10.25 -2.76 -9.13
N GLN A 62 -10.11 -2.66 -10.47
CA GLN A 62 -11.22 -2.92 -11.39
C GLN A 62 -11.55 -4.42 -11.45
N ALA A 63 -10.52 -5.27 -11.45
CA ALA A 63 -10.69 -6.72 -11.40
C ALA A 63 -10.98 -7.22 -9.97
N TYR A 64 -10.35 -6.60 -8.97
CA TYR A 64 -10.36 -7.05 -7.57
C TYR A 64 -10.78 -5.92 -6.62
N PRO A 65 -12.06 -5.54 -6.59
CA PRO A 65 -12.53 -4.50 -5.67
C PRO A 65 -12.32 -4.94 -4.21
N PHE A 66 -11.82 -4.01 -3.39
CA PHE A 66 -11.56 -4.22 -1.96
C PHE A 66 -12.50 -3.35 -1.10
N GLN A 67 -13.12 -3.95 -0.09
CA GLN A 67 -13.97 -3.23 0.85
C GLN A 67 -13.15 -2.71 2.03
N LEU A 68 -13.10 -1.39 2.22
CA LEU A 68 -12.31 -0.77 3.30
C LEU A 68 -12.74 -1.23 4.70
N THR A 69 -13.99 -1.63 4.90
CA THR A 69 -14.49 -2.15 6.19
C THR A 69 -13.83 -3.48 6.58
N ASP A 70 -13.31 -4.24 5.62
CA ASP A 70 -12.67 -5.53 5.87
C ASP A 70 -11.39 -5.36 6.71
N LEU A 71 -10.72 -4.20 6.61
CA LEU A 71 -9.54 -3.85 7.43
C LEU A 71 -9.81 -3.89 8.94
N ARG A 72 -11.06 -3.74 9.38
CA ARG A 72 -11.44 -3.77 10.82
C ARG A 72 -11.26 -5.15 11.46
N SER A 73 -11.06 -6.19 10.65
CA SER A 73 -10.87 -7.57 11.11
C SER A 73 -9.41 -7.98 11.27
N LEU A 74 -8.47 -7.08 10.96
CA LEU A 74 -7.04 -7.34 11.06
C LEU A 74 -6.54 -7.07 12.48
N ASP A 75 -5.59 -7.90 12.91
CA ASP A 75 -4.75 -7.60 14.07
C ASP A 75 -3.97 -6.30 13.81
N ALA A 76 -3.72 -5.52 14.86
CA ALA A 76 -3.14 -4.17 14.75
C ALA A 76 -1.86 -4.12 13.89
N GLY A 77 -0.94 -5.08 14.07
CA GLY A 77 0.29 -5.13 13.28
C GLY A 77 0.07 -5.38 11.78
N LEU A 78 -0.94 -6.18 11.42
CA LEU A 78 -1.29 -6.44 10.01
C LEU A 78 -2.00 -5.23 9.39
N PHE A 79 -2.82 -4.53 10.18
CA PHE A 79 -3.41 -3.26 9.78
C PHE A 79 -2.33 -2.21 9.50
N ASP A 80 -1.37 -2.05 10.41
CA ASP A 80 -0.26 -1.10 10.26
C ASP A 80 0.59 -1.42 9.02
N ASP A 81 0.85 -2.71 8.78
CA ASP A 81 1.55 -3.15 7.57
C ASP A 81 0.76 -2.82 6.29
N CYS A 82 -0.57 -3.03 6.27
CA CYS A 82 -1.41 -2.61 5.15
C CYS A 82 -1.34 -1.10 4.92
N MET A 83 -1.32 -0.29 5.98
CA MET A 83 -1.21 1.17 5.85
C MET A 83 0.17 1.60 5.33
N ALA A 84 1.25 0.92 5.73
CA ALA A 84 2.58 1.17 5.19
C ALA A 84 2.66 0.84 3.68
N VAL A 85 2.05 -0.26 3.24
CA VAL A 85 1.97 -0.60 1.81
C VAL A 85 1.10 0.40 1.05
N LEU A 86 -0.05 0.79 1.60
CA LEU A 86 -0.90 1.82 0.98
C LEU A 86 -0.17 3.16 0.87
N ARG A 87 0.62 3.54 1.88
CA ARG A 87 1.44 4.76 1.86
C ARG A 87 2.53 4.70 0.78
N LEU A 88 3.14 3.53 0.58
CA LEU A 88 4.05 3.28 -0.53
C LEU A 88 3.33 3.48 -1.88
N ASP A 89 2.15 2.88 -2.04
CA ASP A 89 1.41 2.83 -3.32
C ASP A 89 0.65 4.13 -3.65
N ASN A 90 0.42 5.02 -2.67
CA ASN A 90 -0.20 6.32 -2.87
C ASN A 90 0.61 7.27 -3.79
N SER A 91 1.89 6.97 -4.03
CA SER A 91 2.71 7.64 -5.04
C SER A 91 3.60 6.57 -5.70
N PRO A 92 3.03 5.80 -6.63
CA PRO A 92 3.67 4.58 -7.11
C PRO A 92 4.86 4.92 -7.99
N GLU A 93 6.03 4.37 -7.66
CA GLU A 93 7.23 4.42 -8.50
C GLU A 93 7.28 3.26 -9.50
N GLN A 94 6.58 2.16 -9.19
CA GLN A 94 6.44 0.93 -9.96
C GLN A 94 5.23 0.16 -9.40
N GLU A 95 4.78 -0.91 -10.06
CA GLU A 95 3.62 -1.68 -9.58
C GLU A 95 3.92 -2.39 -8.25
N VAL A 96 2.92 -2.54 -7.37
CA VAL A 96 3.08 -3.10 -6.02
C VAL A 96 3.79 -4.46 -6.02
N HIS A 97 3.52 -5.30 -7.02
CA HIS A 97 4.10 -6.64 -7.11
C HIS A 97 5.58 -6.61 -7.53
N GLU A 98 6.06 -5.55 -8.20
CA GLU A 98 7.44 -5.43 -8.69
C GLU A 98 8.45 -5.16 -7.57
N TYR A 99 7.99 -4.79 -6.37
CA TYR A 99 8.85 -4.68 -5.18
C TYR A 99 9.25 -6.05 -4.59
N LEU A 100 8.66 -7.14 -5.07
CA LEU A 100 8.87 -8.49 -4.54
C LEU A 100 9.67 -9.37 -5.50
N PRO A 101 10.63 -10.17 -5.00
CA PRO A 101 11.18 -11.26 -5.78
C PRO A 101 10.06 -12.22 -6.20
N ARG A 102 9.93 -12.48 -7.52
CA ARG A 102 8.86 -13.31 -8.10
C ARG A 102 7.45 -12.78 -7.83
N GLY A 103 7.28 -11.46 -7.73
CA GLY A 103 5.99 -10.82 -7.46
C GLY A 103 4.86 -11.28 -8.38
N GLN A 104 5.13 -11.45 -9.68
CA GLN A 104 4.12 -11.93 -10.63
C GLN A 104 3.57 -13.31 -10.25
N MET A 105 4.43 -14.24 -9.80
CA MET A 105 4.01 -15.57 -9.34
C MET A 105 3.20 -15.47 -8.05
N ILE A 106 3.62 -14.62 -7.11
CA ILE A 106 2.89 -14.39 -5.86
C ILE A 106 1.49 -13.86 -6.15
N PHE A 107 1.35 -12.86 -7.03
CA PHE A 107 0.06 -12.28 -7.36
C PHE A 107 -0.82 -13.18 -8.23
N ASN A 108 -0.22 -14.07 -9.04
CA ASN A 108 -0.97 -15.17 -9.66
C ASN A 108 -1.61 -16.07 -8.59
N GLN A 109 -0.84 -16.49 -7.59
CA GLN A 109 -1.33 -17.35 -6.51
C GLN A 109 -2.39 -16.66 -5.64
N LEU A 110 -2.22 -15.37 -5.35
CA LEU A 110 -3.26 -14.59 -4.65
C LEU A 110 -4.57 -14.55 -5.44
N ARG A 111 -4.53 -14.46 -6.77
CA ARG A 111 -5.73 -14.53 -7.61
C ARG A 111 -6.40 -15.91 -7.57
N GLU A 112 -5.61 -16.98 -7.50
CA GLU A 112 -6.16 -18.34 -7.33
C GLU A 112 -6.88 -18.50 -5.99
N TYR A 113 -6.39 -17.86 -4.92
CA TYR A 113 -6.99 -17.96 -3.59
C TYR A 113 -8.17 -17.00 -3.39
N TRP A 114 -8.07 -15.77 -3.90
CA TRP A 114 -8.91 -14.64 -3.48
C TRP A 114 -9.48 -13.80 -4.63
N GLY A 115 -9.19 -14.16 -5.88
CA GLY A 115 -9.63 -13.45 -7.09
C GLY A 115 -11.09 -13.64 -7.44
#